data_AF-A0A7S1XV26-F1
#
_entry.id   AF-A0A7S1XV26-F1
#
_cell.length_a   1.000
_cell.length_b   1.000
_cell.length_c   1.000
_cell.angle_alpha   90.00
_cell.angle_beta   90.00
_cell.angle_gamma   90.00
#
_symmetry.space_group_name_H-M   'P 1'
#
loop_
_entity.id
_entity.type
_entity.pdbx_description
1 polymer ?
#
loop_
_entity_poly.entity_id
_entity_poly.type
_entity_poly.pdbx_seq_one_letter_code
_entity_poly.pdbx_strand_id
1 'polypeptide(L)'
;SAGGDHGAARSGVVEGAALDALRLRLQAQRGKYADAELRWFARLLLEGKVARSFAAFHRKGYYAENPARLTASAPPKSLLLFAEALRSLGEGEGEGGGGGLTRAALSRRWAADGGFLREAALRVVSKAHRAHVRRSWPKLVRREASEEEDEGAESDAEIDAEGDAEGDAEA
;
A
#
# COMPACT_ATOMS: atom_id res chain seq x y z
N SER A 1 15.82 -56.55 -19.24
CA SER A 1 15.80 -55.10 -19.00
C SER A 1 14.67 -54.76 -18.06
N ALA A 2 14.95 -54.70 -16.76
CA ALA A 2 14.12 -54.09 -15.72
C ALA A 2 14.82 -52.75 -15.40
N GLY A 3 14.18 -51.59 -15.28
CA GLY A 3 12.90 -51.29 -14.65
C GLY A 3 13.21 -50.42 -13.42
N GLY A 4 12.66 -49.20 -13.35
CA GLY A 4 12.64 -48.44 -12.10
C GLY A 4 13.00 -46.95 -12.20
N ASP A 5 12.30 -46.20 -13.05
CA ASP A 5 12.23 -44.74 -12.95
C ASP A 5 11.15 -44.36 -11.90
N HIS A 6 11.53 -44.32 -10.63
CA HIS A 6 10.61 -44.11 -9.48
C HIS A 6 11.13 -43.03 -8.51
N GLY A 7 11.78 -41.98 -9.02
CA GLY A 7 12.31 -40.89 -8.19
C GLY A 7 11.46 -39.62 -8.12
N ALA A 8 10.82 -39.22 -9.23
CA ALA A 8 10.32 -37.84 -9.36
C ALA A 8 8.90 -37.61 -8.82
N ALA A 9 8.03 -38.62 -8.81
CA ALA A 9 6.60 -38.41 -8.53
C ALA A 9 6.25 -38.27 -7.03
N ARG A 10 7.12 -38.71 -6.09
CA ARG A 10 6.84 -38.63 -4.65
C ARG A 10 7.30 -37.32 -3.99
N SER A 11 8.10 -36.51 -4.70
CA SER A 11 8.67 -35.25 -4.18
C SER A 11 7.66 -34.09 -4.22
N GLY A 12 6.91 -33.93 -5.31
CA GLY A 12 6.02 -32.78 -5.51
C GLY A 12 4.76 -32.75 -4.62
N VAL A 13 4.23 -33.91 -4.21
CA VAL A 13 3.03 -33.99 -3.36
C VAL A 13 3.33 -33.62 -1.91
N VAL A 14 4.52 -34.00 -1.41
CA VAL A 14 4.97 -33.67 -0.05
C VAL A 14 5.34 -32.18 0.05
N GLU A 15 5.91 -31.62 -1.00
CA GLU A 15 6.26 -30.20 -1.09
C GLU A 15 5.01 -29.30 -1.15
N GLY A 16 3.95 -29.71 -1.87
CA GLY A 16 2.66 -29.04 -1.86
C GLY A 16 1.99 -29.03 -0.48
N ALA A 17 1.95 -30.16 0.22
CA ALA A 17 1.37 -30.26 1.56
C ALA A 17 2.12 -29.43 2.61
N ALA A 18 3.45 -29.35 2.51
CA ALA A 18 4.27 -28.51 3.39
C ALA A 18 4.05 -27.02 3.12
N LEU A 19 3.93 -26.62 1.85
CA LEU A 19 3.62 -25.25 1.45
C LEU A 19 2.21 -24.84 1.89
N ASP A 20 1.22 -25.73 1.77
CA ASP A 20 -0.13 -25.46 2.21
C ASP A 20 -0.23 -25.40 3.74
N ALA A 21 0.49 -26.25 4.47
CA ALA A 21 0.60 -26.16 5.92
C ALA A 21 1.30 -24.86 6.37
N LEU A 22 2.34 -24.41 5.64
CA LEU A 22 2.99 -23.13 5.88
C LEU A 22 2.05 -21.96 5.59
N ARG A 23 1.29 -21.99 4.49
CA ARG A 23 0.26 -20.99 4.15
C ARG A 23 -0.83 -20.92 5.21
N LEU A 24 -1.38 -22.06 5.64
CA LEU A 24 -2.38 -22.15 6.70
C LEU A 24 -1.85 -21.61 8.03
N ARG A 25 -0.58 -21.90 8.37
CA ARG A 25 0.07 -21.36 9.57
C ARG A 25 0.29 -19.86 9.48
N LEU A 26 0.71 -19.34 8.33
CA LEU A 26 0.86 -17.90 8.08
C LEU A 26 -0.49 -17.18 8.10
N GLN A 27 -1.54 -17.76 7.52
CA GLN A 27 -2.91 -17.25 7.59
C GLN A 27 -3.45 -17.25 9.04
N ALA A 28 -3.22 -18.32 9.80
CA ALA A 28 -3.62 -18.41 11.21
C ALA A 28 -2.87 -17.42 12.10
N GLN A 29 -1.60 -17.11 11.79
CA GLN A 29 -0.88 -16.03 12.46
C GLN A 29 -1.38 -14.64 12.03
N ARG A 30 -1.71 -14.46 10.75
CA ARG A 30 -2.33 -13.23 10.26
C ARG A 30 -3.62 -12.91 10.99
N GLY A 31 -4.48 -13.90 11.25
CA GLY A 31 -5.69 -13.71 12.05
C GLY A 31 -5.43 -13.20 13.47
N LYS A 32 -4.28 -13.54 14.08
CA LYS A 32 -3.90 -13.06 15.41
C LYS A 32 -3.35 -11.63 15.42
N TYR A 33 -2.78 -11.19 14.30
CA TYR A 33 -2.16 -9.86 14.16
C TYR A 33 -2.94 -8.91 13.24
N ALA A 34 -4.06 -9.34 12.66
CA ALA A 34 -4.84 -8.58 11.69
C ALA A 34 -5.19 -7.18 12.20
N ASP A 35 -5.63 -7.07 13.46
CA ASP A 35 -5.95 -5.78 14.08
C ASP A 35 -4.71 -4.92 14.37
N ALA A 36 -3.55 -5.53 14.60
CA ALA A 36 -2.30 -4.81 14.76
C ALA A 36 -1.78 -4.29 13.40
N GLU A 37 -1.80 -5.15 12.37
CA GLU A 37 -1.48 -4.80 10.99
C GLU A 37 -2.39 -3.69 10.47
N LEU A 38 -3.70 -3.77 10.74
CA LEU A 38 -4.68 -2.76 10.38
C LEU A 38 -4.38 -1.40 11.01
N ARG A 39 -4.07 -1.39 12.31
CA ARG A 39 -3.71 -0.15 13.02
C ARG A 39 -2.40 0.44 12.53
N TRP A 40 -1.42 -0.39 12.22
CA TRP A 40 -0.15 0.04 11.63
C TRP A 40 -0.35 0.64 10.23
N PHE A 41 -1.09 -0.05 9.37
CA PHE A 41 -1.38 0.45 8.03
C PHE A 41 -2.13 1.79 8.07
N ALA A 42 -3.16 1.89 8.92
CA ALA A 42 -3.90 3.12 9.14
C ALA A 42 -3.00 4.27 9.62
N ARG A 43 -2.07 3.99 10.54
CA ARG A 43 -1.07 4.96 10.99
C ARG A 43 -0.18 5.41 9.84
N LEU A 44 0.41 4.49 9.08
CA LEU A 44 1.29 4.80 7.96
C LEU A 44 0.56 5.61 6.86
N LEU A 45 -0.72 5.31 6.62
CA LEU A 45 -1.57 6.08 5.72
C LEU A 45 -1.77 7.51 6.20
N LEU A 46 -2.14 7.71 7.48
CA LEU A 46 -2.32 9.05 8.06
C LEU A 46 -1.00 9.83 8.14
N GLU A 47 0.14 9.17 8.32
CA GLU A 47 1.46 9.80 8.25
C GLU A 47 1.88 10.14 6.80
N GLY A 48 1.12 9.70 5.80
CA GLY A 48 1.38 9.94 4.39
C GLY A 48 2.46 9.04 3.77
N LYS A 49 2.80 7.93 4.44
CA LYS A 49 3.78 6.94 3.96
C LYS A 49 3.19 5.96 2.95
N VAL A 50 1.87 5.76 2.97
CA VAL A 50 1.16 4.90 2.00
C VAL A 50 0.63 5.70 0.82
N ALA A 51 0.07 6.89 1.09
CA ALA A 51 -0.48 7.78 0.08
C ALA A 51 0.06 9.20 0.33
N ARG A 52 0.82 9.73 -0.65
CA ARG A 52 1.60 10.97 -0.48
C ARG A 52 0.72 12.17 -0.13
N SER A 53 -0.51 12.18 -0.61
CA SER A 53 -1.46 13.27 -0.36
C SER A 53 -1.85 13.42 1.12
N PHE A 54 -1.78 12.34 1.91
CA PHE A 54 -2.00 12.41 3.36
C PHE A 54 -0.80 13.06 4.09
N ALA A 55 0.40 13.05 3.50
CA ALA A 55 1.58 13.68 4.11
C ALA A 55 1.39 15.19 4.29
N ALA A 56 0.68 15.83 3.35
CA ALA A 56 0.34 17.25 3.44
C ALA A 56 -0.57 17.55 4.64
N PHE A 57 -1.54 16.68 4.92
CA PHE A 57 -2.44 16.82 6.08
C PHE A 57 -1.69 16.58 7.39
N HIS A 58 -0.80 15.60 7.42
CA HIS A 58 0.05 15.30 8.56
C HIS A 58 0.97 16.48 8.91
N ARG A 59 1.76 16.96 7.94
CA ARG A 59 2.72 18.06 8.15
C ARG A 59 2.05 19.37 8.54
N LYS A 60 0.84 19.63 8.04
CA LYS A 60 0.05 20.84 8.36
C LYS A 60 -0.77 20.72 9.65
N GLY A 61 -0.70 19.59 10.37
CA GLY A 61 -1.39 19.40 11.64
C GLY A 61 -2.92 19.33 11.50
N TYR A 62 -3.45 18.77 10.42
CA TYR A 62 -4.90 18.75 10.19
C TYR A 62 -5.65 17.75 11.08
N TYR A 63 -4.96 16.74 11.61
CA TYR A 63 -5.58 15.71 12.45
C TYR A 63 -5.91 16.25 13.83
N ALA A 64 -7.08 15.87 14.35
CA ALA A 64 -7.49 16.21 15.72
C ALA A 64 -6.67 15.46 16.78
N GLU A 65 -6.07 14.34 16.39
CA GLU A 65 -5.29 13.44 17.23
C GLU A 65 -4.00 13.05 16.50
N ASN A 66 -2.92 12.80 17.26
CA ASN A 66 -1.67 12.34 16.67
C ASN A 66 -1.84 10.91 16.10
N PRO A 67 -1.57 10.66 14.80
CA PRO A 67 -1.68 9.33 14.19
C PRO A 67 -0.86 8.24 14.87
N ALA A 68 0.26 8.58 15.52
CA ALA A 68 1.07 7.60 16.27
C ALA A 68 0.31 6.93 17.42
N ARG A 69 -0.79 7.53 17.90
CA ARG A 69 -1.64 6.96 18.95
C ARG A 69 -2.45 5.74 18.49
N LEU A 70 -2.52 5.46 17.18
CA LEU A 70 -3.18 4.26 16.64
C LEU A 70 -2.57 2.95 17.16
N THR A 71 -1.26 2.95 17.35
CA THR A 71 -0.49 1.77 17.79
C THR A 71 -0.23 1.77 19.29
N ALA A 72 -0.82 2.70 20.05
CA ALA A 72 -0.74 2.72 21.51
C ALA A 72 -1.64 1.64 22.13
N SER A 73 -1.46 1.38 23.43
CA SER A 73 -2.31 0.45 24.18
C SER A 73 -3.79 0.88 24.23
N ALA A 74 -4.05 2.19 24.27
CA ALA A 74 -5.39 2.78 24.27
C ALA A 74 -5.56 3.82 23.14
N PRO A 75 -5.84 3.38 21.90
CA PRO A 75 -6.02 4.28 20.77
C PRO A 75 -7.33 5.09 20.87
N PRO A 76 -7.33 6.37 20.42
CA PRO A 76 -8.55 7.16 20.29
C PRO A 76 -9.62 6.49 19.40
N LYS A 77 -10.88 6.56 19.82
CA LYS A 77 -12.01 5.97 19.09
C LYS A 77 -12.12 6.45 17.64
N SER A 78 -11.87 7.72 17.37
CA SER A 78 -11.90 8.29 16.00
C SER A 78 -10.85 7.63 15.09
N LEU A 79 -9.64 7.40 15.60
CA LEU A 79 -8.58 6.73 14.86
C LEU A 79 -8.86 5.23 14.68
N LEU A 80 -9.46 4.57 15.67
CA LEU A 80 -9.92 3.17 15.53
C LEU A 80 -11.00 3.02 14.47
N LEU A 81 -12.00 3.92 14.44
CA LEU A 81 -13.03 3.91 13.41
C LEU A 81 -12.45 4.16 12.00
N PHE A 82 -11.36 4.91 11.91
CA PHE A 82 -10.64 5.07 10.65
C PHE A 82 -9.92 3.78 10.23
N ALA A 83 -9.24 3.11 11.16
CA ALA A 83 -8.62 1.81 10.90
C ALA A 83 -9.67 0.76 10.50
N GLU A 84 -10.81 0.71 11.19
CA GLU A 84 -11.91 -0.20 10.89
C GLU A 84 -12.45 -0.03 9.46
N ALA A 85 -12.55 1.22 8.98
CA ALA A 85 -12.98 1.50 7.61
C ALA A 85 -12.02 0.96 6.54
N LEU A 86 -10.78 0.62 6.91
CA LEU A 86 -9.80 -0.02 6.02
C LEU A 86 -9.89 -1.55 6.03
N ARG A 87 -10.65 -2.16 6.95
CA ARG A 87 -10.71 -3.62 7.12
C ARG A 87 -11.14 -4.34 5.85
N SER A 88 -12.10 -3.76 5.12
CA SER A 88 -12.59 -4.31 3.84
C SER A 88 -11.52 -4.37 2.73
N LEU A 89 -10.37 -3.68 2.87
CA LEU A 89 -9.24 -3.85 1.94
C LEU A 89 -8.49 -5.16 2.18
N GLY A 90 -8.45 -5.64 3.43
CA GLY A 90 -7.80 -6.89 3.82
C GLY A 90 -8.65 -8.13 3.53
N GLU A 91 -9.94 -7.96 3.21
CA GLU A 91 -10.90 -9.03 2.97
C GLU A 91 -11.10 -9.34 1.47
N GLY A 92 -10.43 -8.60 0.57
CA GLY A 92 -10.59 -8.76 -0.88
C GLY A 92 -10.10 -10.10 -1.42
N GLU A 93 -10.99 -10.80 -2.11
CA GLU A 93 -10.80 -12.11 -2.73
C GLU A 93 -9.72 -12.10 -3.81
N GLY A 94 -8.78 -13.04 -3.69
CA GLY A 94 -7.89 -13.45 -4.76
C GLY A 94 -7.51 -14.91 -4.52
N GLU A 95 -7.94 -15.79 -5.43
CA GLU A 95 -7.45 -17.16 -5.53
C GLU A 95 -5.94 -17.13 -5.78
N GLY A 96 -5.16 -17.21 -4.71
CA GLY A 96 -3.71 -17.00 -4.74
C GLY A 96 -3.25 -16.09 -3.61
N GLY A 97 -3.35 -16.59 -2.37
CA GLY A 97 -2.91 -16.01 -1.10
C GLY A 97 -2.13 -14.68 -1.15
N GLY A 98 -2.78 -13.58 -0.77
CA GLY A 98 -2.07 -12.31 -0.62
C GLY A 98 -2.89 -11.04 -0.45
N GLY A 99 -4.23 -11.07 -0.47
CA GLY A 99 -5.09 -9.91 -0.20
C GLY A 99 -4.66 -9.23 1.10
N GLY A 100 -4.10 -8.04 1.00
CA GLY A 100 -3.37 -7.40 2.08
C GLY A 100 -3.53 -5.91 2.04
N LEU A 101 -3.41 -5.28 3.21
CA LEU A 101 -3.40 -3.84 3.38
C LEU A 101 -2.19 -3.24 2.66
N THR A 102 -2.40 -2.85 1.41
CA THR A 102 -1.36 -2.38 0.49
C THR A 102 -1.81 -1.09 -0.19
N ARG A 103 -0.84 -0.32 -0.69
CA ARG A 103 -1.12 0.86 -1.52
C ARG A 103 -1.92 0.49 -2.77
N ALA A 104 -1.56 -0.60 -3.45
CA ALA A 104 -2.25 -1.06 -4.65
C ALA A 104 -3.71 -1.45 -4.38
N ALA A 105 -4.00 -2.16 -3.27
CA ALA A 105 -5.38 -2.48 -2.89
C ALA A 105 -6.20 -1.21 -2.59
N LEU A 106 -5.59 -0.23 -1.91
CA LEU A 106 -6.20 1.07 -1.65
C LEU A 106 -6.46 1.86 -2.94
N SER A 107 -5.50 1.89 -3.86
CA SER A 107 -5.61 2.53 -5.19
C SER A 107 -6.77 1.95 -6.01
N ARG A 108 -6.82 0.63 -6.18
CA ARG A 108 -7.91 -0.06 -6.88
C ARG A 108 -9.26 0.22 -6.22
N ARG A 109 -9.33 0.22 -4.88
CA ARG A 109 -10.57 0.52 -4.17
C ARG A 109 -11.02 1.96 -4.41
N TRP A 110 -10.09 2.91 -4.47
CA TRP A 110 -10.37 4.31 -4.78
C TRP A 110 -10.76 4.56 -6.23
N ALA A 111 -10.20 3.79 -7.17
CA ALA A 111 -10.64 3.80 -8.57
C ALA A 111 -12.10 3.32 -8.70
N ALA A 112 -12.50 2.30 -7.93
CA ALA A 112 -13.86 1.78 -7.91
C ALA A 112 -14.84 2.68 -7.12
N ASP A 113 -14.41 3.22 -5.98
CA ASP A 113 -15.19 4.07 -5.09
C ASP A 113 -14.34 5.26 -4.62
N GLY A 114 -14.45 6.38 -5.33
CA GLY A 114 -13.75 7.62 -4.98
C GLY A 114 -14.20 8.24 -3.65
N GLY A 115 -15.33 7.78 -3.09
CA GLY A 115 -15.83 8.17 -1.77
C GLY A 115 -15.25 7.33 -0.63
N PHE A 116 -14.60 6.20 -0.93
CA PHE A 116 -14.04 5.29 0.06
C PHE A 116 -13.12 6.00 1.04
N LEU A 117 -13.32 5.78 2.35
CA LEU A 117 -12.65 6.44 3.49
C LEU A 117 -12.94 7.92 3.71
N ARG A 118 -13.68 8.62 2.83
CA ARG A 118 -13.87 10.07 2.98
C ARG A 118 -14.45 10.46 4.34
N GLU A 119 -15.55 9.82 4.73
CA GLU A 119 -16.22 10.15 6.00
C GLU A 119 -15.40 9.70 7.22
N ALA A 120 -14.67 8.59 7.12
CA ALA A 120 -13.72 8.16 8.14
C ALA A 120 -12.58 9.18 8.31
N ALA A 121 -12.03 9.69 7.20
CA ALA A 121 -10.99 10.72 7.19
C ALA A 121 -11.49 12.04 7.81
N LEU A 122 -12.72 12.47 7.50
CA LEU A 122 -13.31 13.67 8.09
C LEU A 122 -13.50 13.57 9.62
N ARG A 123 -13.68 12.37 10.16
CA ARG A 123 -13.79 12.14 11.61
C ARG A 123 -12.46 12.32 12.34
N VAL A 124 -11.34 11.97 11.72
CA VAL A 124 -9.99 12.12 12.30
C VAL A 124 -9.41 13.52 12.08
N VAL A 125 -9.95 14.28 11.14
CA VAL A 125 -9.58 15.68 10.88
C VAL A 125 -10.27 16.64 11.84
N SER A 126 -9.52 17.66 12.28
CA SER A 126 -10.02 18.72 13.15
C SER A 126 -11.15 19.50 12.46
N LYS A 127 -12.13 20.01 13.24
CA LYS A 127 -13.32 20.67 12.69
C LYS A 127 -12.97 21.81 11.71
N ALA A 128 -11.91 22.56 12.00
CA ALA A 128 -11.44 23.69 11.19
C ALA A 128 -11.04 23.29 9.76
N HIS A 129 -10.53 22.07 9.55
CA HIS A 129 -10.01 21.63 8.25
C HIS A 129 -10.96 20.71 7.47
N ARG A 130 -12.05 20.24 8.07
CA ARG A 130 -13.01 19.31 7.41
C ARG A 130 -13.56 19.85 6.09
N ALA A 131 -13.91 21.13 6.04
CA ALA A 131 -14.42 21.76 4.82
C ALA A 131 -13.38 21.81 3.69
N HIS A 132 -12.10 21.95 4.03
CA HIS A 132 -11.02 21.90 3.05
C HIS A 132 -10.81 20.46 2.56
N VAL A 133 -10.66 19.50 3.47
CA VAL A 133 -10.46 18.08 3.13
C VAL A 133 -11.60 17.55 2.26
N ARG A 134 -12.85 17.89 2.58
CA ARG A 134 -14.03 17.50 1.79
C ARG A 134 -13.96 18.01 0.35
N ARG A 135 -13.52 19.25 0.15
CA ARG A 135 -13.38 19.88 -1.18
C ARG A 135 -12.21 19.31 -1.97
N SER A 136 -11.08 19.02 -1.31
CA SER A 136 -9.89 18.48 -1.96
C SER A 136 -9.97 16.97 -2.23
N TRP A 137 -10.89 16.25 -1.57
CA TRP A 137 -10.97 14.79 -1.62
C TRP A 137 -11.01 14.20 -3.05
N PRO A 138 -11.86 14.66 -3.98
CA PRO A 138 -11.93 14.06 -5.31
C PRO A 138 -10.66 14.25 -6.15
N LYS A 139 -9.87 15.30 -5.87
CA LYS A 139 -8.58 15.54 -6.52
C LYS A 139 -7.49 14.66 -5.90
N LEU A 140 -7.51 14.53 -4.58
CA LEU A 140 -6.60 13.65 -3.84
C LEU A 140 -6.73 12.22 -4.33
N VAL A 141 -7.94 11.70 -4.37
CA VAL A 141 -8.19 10.31 -4.73
C VAL A 141 -7.80 10.02 -6.18
N ARG A 142 -8.15 10.91 -7.12
CA ARG A 142 -7.73 10.75 -8.52
C ARG A 142 -6.20 10.68 -8.66
N ARG A 143 -5.47 11.55 -7.96
CA ARG A 143 -4.00 11.51 -7.97
C ARG A 143 -3.46 10.17 -7.47
N GLU A 144 -3.95 9.70 -6.32
CA GLU A 144 -3.47 8.44 -5.73
C GLU A 144 -3.89 7.20 -6.53
N ALA A 145 -5.02 7.26 -7.23
CA ALA A 145 -5.50 6.18 -8.10
C ALA A 145 -4.78 6.12 -9.46
N SER A 146 -4.18 7.22 -9.91
CA SER A 146 -3.48 7.32 -11.20
C SER A 146 -1.96 7.20 -11.11
N GLU A 147 -1.35 7.28 -9.92
CA GLU A 147 0.11 7.17 -9.73
C GLU A 147 0.67 5.74 -9.94
N GLU A 148 -0.06 4.80 -10.56
CA GLU A 148 0.46 3.47 -10.95
C GLU A 148 1.21 3.46 -12.31
N GLU A 149 1.33 4.59 -13.03
CA GLU A 149 1.96 4.63 -14.38
C GLU A 149 3.36 5.28 -14.44
N ASP A 150 3.98 5.69 -13.33
CA ASP A 150 5.19 6.55 -13.38
C ASP A 150 6.39 6.03 -12.54
N GLU A 151 6.58 4.71 -12.52
CA GLU A 151 7.82 4.05 -12.02
C GLU A 151 8.57 3.30 -13.14
N GLY A 152 8.42 3.73 -14.39
CA GLY A 152 8.96 3.04 -15.57
C GLY A 152 9.72 3.91 -16.59
N ALA A 153 10.19 5.09 -16.19
CA ALA A 153 11.00 5.95 -17.07
C ALA A 153 12.25 6.47 -16.35
N GLU A 154 13.08 5.57 -15.82
CA GLU A 154 14.52 5.82 -15.85
C GLU A 154 14.95 5.59 -17.31
N SER A 155 14.77 6.60 -18.17
CA SER A 155 15.41 6.56 -19.48
C SER A 155 16.90 6.75 -19.21
N ASP A 156 17.61 5.65 -19.38
CA ASP A 156 19.03 5.58 -19.69
C ASP A 156 19.28 6.45 -20.92
N ALA A 157 19.42 7.75 -20.70
CA ALA A 157 19.93 8.67 -21.71
C ALA A 157 21.45 8.46 -21.72
N GLU A 158 21.87 7.37 -22.37
CA GLU A 158 23.20 7.30 -22.95
C GLU A 158 23.36 8.56 -23.81
N ILE A 159 24.22 9.45 -23.33
CA ILE A 159 24.62 10.65 -24.03
C ILE A 159 25.52 10.16 -25.17
N ASP A 160 24.98 10.15 -26.39
CA ASP A 160 25.77 10.00 -27.61
C ASP A 160 26.80 11.14 -27.66
N ALA A 161 28.04 10.82 -27.31
CA ALA A 161 29.18 11.69 -27.52
C ALA A 161 29.78 11.42 -28.90
N GLU A 162 29.05 11.79 -29.96
CA GLU A 162 29.65 12.10 -31.25
C GLU A 162 29.75 13.62 -31.39
N GLY A 163 30.97 14.12 -31.28
CA GLY A 163 31.32 15.54 -31.45
C GLY A 163 32.76 15.65 -31.92
N ASP A 164 32.99 15.18 -33.14
CA ASP A 164 34.21 15.31 -33.92
C ASP A 164 34.37 16.73 -34.50
N ALA A 165 35.63 17.12 -34.69
CA ALA A 165 36.16 18.28 -35.42
C ALA A 165 35.94 19.68 -34.82
N GLU A 166 36.85 20.65 -34.85
CA GLU A 166 38.21 20.77 -35.40
C GLU A 166 38.79 22.10 -34.90
N GLY A 167 40.13 22.20 -34.88
CA GLY A 167 40.82 23.46 -35.14
C GLY A 167 41.45 24.16 -33.94
N ASP A 168 42.75 23.99 -33.76
CA ASP A 168 43.61 25.17 -33.59
C ASP A 168 44.98 24.94 -34.23
N ALA A 169 45.42 25.96 -34.96
CA ALA A 169 46.57 25.95 -35.83
C ALA A 169 47.77 26.56 -35.13
N GLU A 170 48.89 25.83 -35.06
CA GLU A 170 50.22 26.41 -34.88
C GLU A 170 51.25 25.67 -35.74
N ALA A 171 51.79 26.37 -36.75
CA ALA A 171 53.18 26.39 -37.23
C ALA A 171 53.26 27.02 -38.64
#